data_AF-A0A5Q4DHM4-F1
#
_entry.id   AF-A0A5Q4DHM4-F1
#
_cell.length_a   1.000
_cell.length_b   1.000
_cell.length_c   1.000
_cell.angle_alpha   90.00
_cell.angle_beta   90.00
_cell.angle_gamma   90.00
#
_symmetry.space_group_name_H-M   'P 1'
#
loop_
_entity.id
_entity.type
_entity.pdbx_description
1 polymer ?
#
loop_
_entity_poly.entity_id
_entity_poly.type
_entity_poly.pdbx_seq_one_letter_code
_entity_poly.pdbx_strand_id
1 'polypeptide(L)'
;MSIRRPLMRLTNTLPTAELQALDAAHHMHPFTANGALGAKGARIITRASGVRLTDSEGVELIDGMAGLWCVNIGYGRTELADAAARQMRELPYYNTFFQTSHVPALELAAKLARLAPGDLNHVFFAGSGSEANDTNIRMVRQYWALKGQPERRVIISRRNGYHGSTMGGGSLGGMAAMHAQGGLPIPDIVHIDQPYWWGEGGDMSPEDFGLARARQLEDTILRLGPERVAAFIAEPVQGAGGVIIPPESYWPEIQRIVDHYGILLIADEVITGFGRLGHWFGSQSYGIRPHIMTIAKGLSSGYQPIGGSIVCDEVAQTIAQDEFNHGYTYSGHPVAAAVALENLRILEEEQIVARVHDRIAPY
;
A
#
# COMPACT_ATOMS: atom_id res chain seq x y z
N MET A 1 47.88 -9.67 20.34
CA MET A 1 47.48 -8.42 19.67
C MET A 1 46.91 -8.78 18.30
N SER A 2 45.58 -8.92 18.22
CA SER A 2 44.88 -9.20 16.97
C SER A 2 44.51 -7.87 16.33
N ILE A 3 45.15 -7.55 15.20
CA ILE A 3 44.87 -6.36 14.40
C ILE A 3 43.47 -6.55 13.81
N ARG A 4 42.46 -5.96 14.45
CA ARG A 4 41.15 -5.76 13.83
C ARG A 4 41.36 -4.85 12.63
N ARG A 5 41.27 -5.40 11.42
CA ARG A 5 41.10 -4.61 10.20
C ARG A 5 39.88 -3.69 10.42
N PRO A 6 39.97 -2.40 10.10
CA PRO A 6 38.78 -1.54 10.12
C PRO A 6 37.76 -2.13 9.16
N LEU A 7 36.49 -2.18 9.57
CA LEU A 7 35.37 -2.44 8.66
C LEU A 7 35.54 -1.50 7.47
N MET A 8 35.68 -2.07 6.27
CA MET A 8 35.63 -1.31 5.02
C MET A 8 34.35 -0.45 5.03
N ARG A 9 34.51 0.88 4.92
CA ARG A 9 33.41 1.81 4.62
C ARG A 9 32.75 1.35 3.32
N LEU A 10 31.41 1.33 3.31
CA LEU A 10 30.60 0.99 2.13
C LEU A 10 30.99 1.86 0.90
N THR A 11 30.89 1.21 -0.27
CA THR A 11 31.64 1.39 -1.52
C THR A 11 31.03 2.39 -2.52
N ASN A 12 30.71 3.61 -2.10
CA ASN A 12 30.31 4.66 -3.06
C ASN A 12 31.55 5.26 -3.77
N THR A 13 32.44 4.42 -4.30
CA THR A 13 33.76 4.82 -4.81
C THR A 13 33.99 4.49 -6.28
N LEU A 14 33.13 3.68 -6.92
CA LEU A 14 33.22 3.43 -8.35
C LEU A 14 32.75 4.66 -9.14
N PRO A 15 33.35 4.97 -10.30
CA PRO A 15 32.83 5.97 -11.22
C PRO A 15 31.40 5.64 -11.67
N THR A 16 30.57 6.67 -11.90
CA THR A 16 29.17 6.50 -12.33
C THR A 16 29.01 5.61 -13.55
N ALA A 17 29.89 5.75 -14.55
CA ALA A 17 29.84 4.95 -15.78
C ALA A 17 30.02 3.44 -15.50
N GLU A 18 30.86 3.07 -14.54
CA GLU A 18 31.05 1.66 -14.15
C GLU A 18 29.82 1.12 -13.42
N LEU A 19 29.21 1.93 -12.54
CA LEU A 19 27.95 1.59 -11.87
C LEU A 19 26.80 1.40 -12.88
N GLN A 20 26.73 2.28 -13.89
CA GLN A 20 25.74 2.18 -14.97
C GLN A 20 25.96 0.94 -15.84
N ALA A 21 27.22 0.58 -16.13
CA ALA A 21 27.53 -0.63 -16.87
C ALA A 21 27.12 -1.90 -16.11
N LEU A 22 27.37 -1.94 -14.80
CA LEU A 22 26.91 -3.04 -13.94
C LEU A 22 25.37 -3.12 -13.88
N ASP A 23 24.71 -1.98 -13.73
CA ASP A 23 23.25 -1.88 -13.71
C ASP A 23 22.65 -2.40 -15.02
N ALA A 24 23.12 -1.91 -16.17
CA ALA A 24 22.67 -2.33 -17.48
C ALA A 24 22.90 -3.83 -17.78
N ALA A 25 23.98 -4.39 -17.24
CA ALA A 25 24.33 -5.79 -17.46
C ALA A 25 23.55 -6.77 -16.58
N HIS A 26 23.12 -6.35 -15.38
CA HIS A 26 22.71 -7.29 -14.32
C HIS A 26 21.42 -6.95 -13.60
N HIS A 27 20.88 -5.74 -13.72
CA HIS A 27 19.70 -5.31 -12.98
C HIS A 27 18.53 -4.98 -13.92
N MET A 28 17.41 -5.66 -13.71
CA MET A 28 16.17 -5.41 -14.43
C MET A 28 15.27 -4.47 -13.62
N HIS A 29 15.10 -3.25 -14.10
CA HIS A 29 14.32 -2.23 -13.40
C HIS A 29 12.81 -2.43 -13.55
N PRO A 30 12.03 -2.16 -12.49
CA PRO A 30 10.57 -2.12 -12.54
C PRO A 30 10.06 -1.06 -13.53
N PHE A 31 8.93 -1.31 -14.19
CA PHE A 31 8.21 -0.35 -15.05
C PHE A 31 9.11 0.40 -16.06
N THR A 32 10.08 -0.30 -16.65
CA THR A 32 11.14 0.31 -17.46
C THR A 32 11.40 -0.47 -18.75
N ALA A 33 11.60 0.25 -19.87
CA ALA A 33 12.20 -0.32 -21.08
C ALA A 33 13.71 -0.54 -20.87
N ASN A 34 14.09 -1.69 -20.32
CA ASN A 34 15.46 -1.95 -19.82
C ASN A 34 16.55 -1.77 -20.88
N GLY A 35 16.31 -2.14 -22.15
CA GLY A 35 17.29 -1.91 -23.22
C GLY A 35 17.57 -0.42 -23.48
N ALA A 36 16.52 0.42 -23.44
CA ALA A 36 16.68 1.86 -23.59
C ALA A 36 17.32 2.50 -22.35
N LEU A 37 17.00 2.03 -21.14
CA LEU A 37 17.66 2.48 -19.92
C LEU A 37 19.16 2.12 -19.93
N GLY A 38 19.50 0.89 -20.31
CA GLY A 38 20.89 0.45 -20.38
C GLY A 38 21.74 1.28 -21.34
N ALA A 39 21.17 1.66 -22.49
CA ALA A 39 21.86 2.55 -23.45
C ALA A 39 22.00 4.00 -22.95
N LYS A 40 21.00 4.50 -22.19
CA LYS A 40 21.01 5.86 -21.62
C LYS A 40 21.92 5.98 -20.40
N GLY A 41 22.05 4.90 -19.61
CA GLY A 41 22.63 4.90 -18.28
C GLY A 41 21.61 5.30 -17.20
N ALA A 42 21.47 4.47 -16.16
CA ALA A 42 20.63 4.78 -15.01
C ALA A 42 21.23 5.91 -14.16
N ARG A 43 20.39 6.71 -13.50
CA ARG A 43 20.83 7.67 -12.49
C ARG A 43 21.10 6.93 -11.18
N ILE A 44 22.28 7.06 -10.61
CA ILE A 44 22.67 6.33 -9.41
C ILE A 44 22.51 7.23 -8.17
N ILE A 45 21.51 6.96 -7.34
CA ILE A 45 21.30 7.69 -6.07
C ILE A 45 22.23 7.10 -4.99
N THR A 46 22.97 7.95 -4.28
CA THR A 46 24.01 7.48 -3.35
C THR A 46 23.78 7.87 -1.89
N ARG A 47 23.09 8.99 -1.64
CA ARG A 47 22.82 9.54 -0.30
C ARG A 47 21.50 10.30 -0.28
N ALA A 48 20.94 10.46 0.91
CA ALA A 48 19.71 11.22 1.13
C ALA A 48 19.66 11.80 2.55
N SER A 49 19.07 12.99 2.71
CA SER A 49 18.85 13.64 4.01
C SER A 49 17.65 14.59 3.94
N GLY A 50 16.73 14.49 4.90
CA GLY A 50 15.50 15.29 4.91
C GLY A 50 14.66 15.03 3.67
N VAL A 51 14.53 16.02 2.80
CA VAL A 51 13.80 15.93 1.51
C VAL A 51 14.74 15.93 0.29
N ARG A 52 16.05 15.75 0.51
CA ARG A 52 17.07 15.85 -0.53
C ARG A 52 17.73 14.51 -0.83
N LEU A 53 18.05 14.30 -2.10
CA LEU A 53 18.85 13.18 -2.60
C LEU A 53 20.16 13.71 -3.20
N THR A 54 21.19 12.89 -3.20
CA THR A 54 22.45 13.14 -3.92
C THR A 54 22.75 11.95 -4.83
N ASP A 55 22.99 12.21 -6.12
CA ASP A 55 23.41 11.17 -7.06
C ASP A 55 24.94 10.95 -7.06
N SER A 56 25.43 10.00 -7.87
CA SER A 56 26.86 9.64 -7.94
C SER A 56 27.73 10.71 -8.60
N GLU A 57 27.13 11.67 -9.32
CA GLU A 57 27.81 12.86 -9.87
C GLU A 57 27.81 14.02 -8.86
N GLY A 58 27.24 13.83 -7.67
CA GLY A 58 27.15 14.85 -6.63
C GLY A 58 26.01 15.86 -6.84
N VAL A 59 25.09 15.62 -7.77
CA VAL A 59 23.95 16.50 -7.99
C VAL A 59 22.95 16.32 -6.85
N GLU A 60 22.59 17.44 -6.22
CA GLU A 60 21.53 17.47 -5.21
C GLU A 60 20.15 17.70 -5.85
N LEU A 61 19.17 16.94 -5.37
CA LEU A 61 17.80 16.95 -5.85
C LEU A 61 16.84 17.17 -4.68
N ILE A 62 15.78 17.94 -4.89
CA ILE A 62 14.62 17.90 -4.00
C ILE A 62 13.74 16.75 -4.46
N ASP A 63 13.43 15.84 -3.56
CA ASP A 63 12.53 14.73 -3.82
C ASP A 63 11.08 15.11 -3.48
N GLY A 64 10.35 15.61 -4.49
CA GLY A 64 8.94 15.93 -4.37
C GLY A 64 8.00 14.71 -4.31
N MET A 65 8.53 13.49 -4.45
CA MET A 65 7.76 12.24 -4.46
C MET A 65 7.93 11.42 -3.18
N ALA A 66 8.90 11.78 -2.32
CA ALA A 66 9.31 10.99 -1.17
C ALA A 66 9.59 9.53 -1.56
N GLY A 67 10.51 9.34 -2.50
CA GLY A 67 10.87 8.09 -3.16
C GLY A 67 9.76 7.66 -4.11
N LEU A 68 8.83 6.86 -3.59
CA LEU A 68 7.64 6.43 -4.32
C LEU A 68 6.43 6.53 -3.39
N TRP A 69 6.09 7.76 -3.01
CA TRP A 69 4.98 8.08 -2.10
C TRP A 69 5.16 7.51 -0.68
N CYS A 70 6.40 7.21 -0.27
CA CYS A 70 6.65 6.35 0.89
C CYS A 70 7.51 6.97 1.99
N VAL A 71 8.47 7.84 1.71
CA VAL A 71 9.42 8.33 2.72
C VAL A 71 8.81 9.47 3.56
N ASN A 72 7.73 9.16 4.29
CA ASN A 72 6.86 10.14 4.96
C ASN A 72 7.60 10.98 6.02
N ILE A 73 8.50 10.37 6.80
CA ILE A 73 9.29 11.06 7.84
C ILE A 73 10.62 11.66 7.31
N GLY A 74 10.83 11.63 5.99
CA GLY A 74 12.06 12.07 5.35
C GLY A 74 13.24 11.09 5.49
N TYR A 75 14.33 11.43 4.82
CA TYR A 75 15.55 10.64 4.75
C TYR A 75 16.52 10.93 5.91
N GLY A 76 17.38 9.96 6.21
CA GLY A 76 18.50 10.14 7.15
C GLY A 76 18.12 9.97 8.63
N ARG A 77 17.00 9.32 8.94
CA ARG A 77 16.60 9.01 10.31
C ARG A 77 17.42 7.85 10.86
N THR A 78 18.48 8.16 11.62
CA THR A 78 19.39 7.16 12.19
C THR A 78 18.69 6.28 13.23
N GLU A 79 17.62 6.78 13.84
CA GLU A 79 16.81 6.06 14.82
C GLU A 79 16.24 4.75 14.23
N LEU A 80 15.80 4.76 12.96
CA LEU A 80 15.31 3.57 12.27
C LEU A 80 16.45 2.57 11.98
N ALA A 81 17.65 3.07 11.66
CA ALA A 81 18.82 2.21 11.46
C ALA A 81 19.25 1.54 12.77
N ASP A 82 19.18 2.26 13.89
CA ASP A 82 19.47 1.73 15.22
C ASP A 82 18.43 0.71 15.68
N ALA A 83 17.14 0.96 15.40
CA ALA A 83 16.05 0.00 15.65
C ALA A 83 16.26 -1.29 14.85
N ALA A 84 16.59 -1.18 13.56
CA ALA A 84 16.89 -2.34 12.72
C ALA A 84 18.10 -3.13 13.26
N ALA A 85 19.22 -2.45 13.52
CA ALA A 85 20.45 -3.09 13.98
C ALA A 85 20.28 -3.79 15.34
N ARG A 86 19.52 -3.19 16.25
CA ARG A 86 19.19 -3.79 17.55
C ARG A 86 18.36 -5.06 17.36
N GLN A 87 17.28 -4.99 16.59
CA GLN A 87 16.42 -6.14 16.35
C GLN A 87 17.15 -7.28 15.62
N MET A 88 18.00 -6.96 14.65
CA MET A 88 18.81 -7.95 13.92
C MET A 88 19.79 -8.71 14.82
N ARG A 89 20.35 -8.05 15.84
CA ARG A 89 21.27 -8.70 16.79
C ARG A 89 20.54 -9.64 17.75
N GLU A 90 19.32 -9.28 18.14
CA GLU A 90 18.51 -10.06 19.07
C GLU A 90 17.82 -11.24 18.37
N LEU A 91 16.98 -10.94 17.37
CA LEU A 91 16.29 -11.93 16.55
C LEU A 91 16.11 -11.39 15.13
N PRO A 92 16.99 -11.77 14.19
CA PRO A 92 16.93 -11.26 12.82
C PRO A 92 15.74 -11.82 12.05
N TYR A 93 15.32 -13.05 12.35
CA TYR A 93 14.19 -13.70 11.70
C TYR A 93 13.72 -14.92 12.52
N TYR A 94 12.40 -15.09 12.61
CA TYR A 94 11.75 -16.36 12.88
C TYR A 94 10.35 -16.32 12.27
N ASN A 95 9.78 -17.47 11.94
CA ASN A 95 8.47 -17.51 11.25
C ASN A 95 7.30 -17.35 12.23
N THR A 96 6.15 -16.92 11.70
CA THR A 96 4.87 -16.87 12.41
C THR A 96 3.89 -17.97 11.95
N PHE A 97 4.39 -19.06 11.40
CA PHE A 97 3.58 -20.17 10.84
C PHE A 97 3.40 -21.29 11.84
N PHE A 98 4.45 -21.64 12.58
CA PHE A 98 4.49 -22.83 13.42
C PHE A 98 3.88 -22.60 14.80
N GLN A 99 2.73 -21.90 14.82
CA GLN A 99 2.05 -21.48 16.05
C GLN A 99 2.98 -20.63 16.95
N THR A 100 3.82 -19.83 16.31
CA THR A 100 4.86 -19.00 16.93
C THR A 100 4.63 -17.53 16.62
N SER A 101 5.14 -16.66 17.49
CA SER A 101 5.19 -15.22 17.25
C SER A 101 6.44 -14.64 17.89
N HIS A 102 6.64 -13.34 17.72
CA HIS A 102 7.72 -12.58 18.34
C HIS A 102 7.27 -11.15 18.62
N VAL A 103 7.88 -10.53 19.63
CA VAL A 103 7.43 -9.25 20.21
C VAL A 103 7.18 -8.15 19.17
N PRO A 104 8.07 -7.88 18.18
CA PRO A 104 7.83 -6.81 17.22
C PRO A 104 6.53 -6.94 16.40
N ALA A 105 6.13 -8.15 16.02
CA ALA A 105 4.90 -8.37 15.26
C ALA A 105 3.66 -8.12 16.13
N LEU A 106 3.71 -8.55 17.40
CA LEU A 106 2.63 -8.34 18.36
C LEU A 106 2.44 -6.85 18.67
N GLU A 107 3.53 -6.15 18.97
CA GLU A 107 3.51 -4.72 19.27
C GLU A 107 3.05 -3.89 18.06
N LEU A 108 3.53 -4.23 16.85
CA LEU A 108 3.10 -3.53 15.64
C LEU A 108 1.62 -3.77 15.33
N ALA A 109 1.13 -5.01 15.43
CA ALA A 109 -0.28 -5.31 15.21
C ALA A 109 -1.17 -4.55 16.20
N ALA A 110 -0.82 -4.56 17.49
CA ALA A 110 -1.53 -3.82 18.52
C ALA A 110 -1.45 -2.29 18.29
N LYS A 111 -0.31 -1.78 17.79
CA LYS A 111 -0.17 -0.37 17.44
C LYS A 111 -1.09 0.03 16.30
N LEU A 112 -1.11 -0.77 15.23
CA LEU A 112 -1.93 -0.53 14.05
C LEU A 112 -3.42 -0.58 14.39
N ALA A 113 -3.86 -1.55 15.20
CA ALA A 113 -5.24 -1.62 15.68
C ALA A 113 -5.68 -0.34 16.42
N ARG A 114 -4.80 0.24 17.25
CA ARG A 114 -5.10 1.52 17.95
C ARG A 114 -5.17 2.73 17.01
N LEU A 115 -4.47 2.70 15.89
CA LEU A 115 -4.45 3.81 14.92
C LEU A 115 -5.59 3.70 13.91
N ALA A 116 -6.00 2.49 13.57
CA ALA A 116 -7.06 2.21 12.62
C ALA A 116 -8.43 2.66 13.17
N PRO A 117 -9.36 3.10 12.31
CA PRO A 117 -10.68 3.53 12.75
C PRO A 117 -11.59 2.35 13.10
N GLY A 118 -12.58 2.58 13.97
CA GLY A 118 -13.66 1.63 14.22
C GLY A 118 -13.20 0.31 14.82
N ASP A 119 -13.57 -0.78 14.18
CA ASP A 119 -13.35 -2.18 14.61
C ASP A 119 -12.24 -2.89 13.81
N LEU A 120 -11.37 -2.12 13.15
CA LEU A 120 -10.21 -2.62 12.39
C LEU A 120 -9.07 -3.06 13.34
N ASN A 121 -9.27 -4.18 14.04
CA ASN A 121 -8.39 -4.61 15.15
C ASN A 121 -7.38 -5.71 14.81
N HIS A 122 -7.46 -6.32 13.62
CA HIS A 122 -6.63 -7.46 13.26
C HIS A 122 -5.70 -7.12 12.10
N VAL A 123 -4.47 -7.64 12.10
CA VAL A 123 -3.48 -7.35 11.04
C VAL A 123 -2.90 -8.65 10.49
N PHE A 124 -2.97 -8.81 9.17
CA PHE A 124 -2.22 -9.81 8.43
C PHE A 124 -1.04 -9.13 7.73
N PHE A 125 0.20 -9.50 8.07
CA PHE A 125 1.39 -8.86 7.50
C PHE A 125 1.82 -9.46 6.16
N ALA A 126 2.40 -8.62 5.31
CA ALA A 126 2.99 -8.97 4.01
C ALA A 126 4.32 -8.20 3.80
N GLY A 127 5.05 -8.49 2.74
CA GLY A 127 6.27 -7.77 2.36
C GLY A 127 6.02 -6.51 1.52
N SER A 128 4.84 -6.39 0.90
CA SER A 128 4.48 -5.26 0.04
C SER A 128 2.98 -4.98 0.00
N GLY A 129 2.59 -3.83 -0.56
CA GLY A 129 1.17 -3.52 -0.82
C GLY A 129 0.55 -4.45 -1.87
N SER A 130 1.33 -4.94 -2.84
CA SER A 130 0.83 -5.91 -3.84
C SER A 130 0.49 -7.24 -3.18
N GLU A 131 1.37 -7.75 -2.32
CA GLU A 131 1.10 -8.96 -1.55
C GLU A 131 -0.10 -8.78 -0.62
N ALA A 132 -0.20 -7.64 0.07
CA ALA A 132 -1.37 -7.35 0.91
C ALA A 132 -2.69 -7.36 0.12
N ASN A 133 -2.72 -6.85 -1.11
CA ASN A 133 -3.92 -6.96 -1.95
C ASN A 133 -4.17 -8.39 -2.45
N ASP A 134 -3.14 -9.20 -2.70
CA ASP A 134 -3.33 -10.64 -2.97
C ASP A 134 -3.90 -11.36 -1.73
N THR A 135 -3.45 -11.02 -0.52
CA THR A 135 -4.08 -11.45 0.74
C THR A 135 -5.55 -11.08 0.75
N ASN A 136 -5.90 -9.83 0.41
CA ASN A 136 -7.28 -9.35 0.43
C ASN A 136 -8.18 -10.11 -0.56
N ILE A 137 -7.72 -10.36 -1.79
CA ILE A 137 -8.49 -11.16 -2.77
C ILE A 137 -8.81 -12.54 -2.20
N ARG A 138 -7.82 -13.20 -1.59
CA ARG A 138 -8.00 -14.53 -1.00
C ARG A 138 -8.92 -14.47 0.21
N MET A 139 -8.74 -13.46 1.07
CA MET A 139 -9.50 -13.26 2.29
C MET A 139 -10.98 -13.00 1.98
N VAL A 140 -11.31 -12.07 1.08
CA VAL A 140 -12.73 -11.77 0.78
C VAL A 140 -13.46 -12.95 0.14
N ARG A 141 -12.77 -13.72 -0.73
CA ARG A 141 -13.35 -14.93 -1.33
C ARG A 141 -13.55 -16.04 -0.30
N GLN A 142 -12.57 -16.24 0.59
CA GLN A 142 -12.68 -17.23 1.67
C GLN A 142 -13.76 -16.85 2.69
N TYR A 143 -13.86 -15.56 3.03
CA TYR A 143 -14.91 -15.02 3.89
C TYR A 143 -16.29 -15.44 3.37
N TRP A 144 -16.60 -15.18 2.10
CA TRP A 144 -17.90 -15.53 1.54
C TRP A 144 -18.12 -17.04 1.42
N ALA A 145 -17.08 -17.83 1.14
CA ALA A 145 -17.16 -19.29 1.18
C ALA A 145 -17.55 -19.80 2.57
N LEU A 146 -16.94 -19.27 3.64
CA LEU A 146 -17.25 -19.62 5.03
C LEU A 146 -18.66 -19.14 5.46
N LYS A 147 -19.16 -18.05 4.86
CA LYS A 147 -20.56 -17.59 5.02
C LYS A 147 -21.56 -18.40 4.19
N GLY A 148 -21.15 -19.51 3.57
CA GLY A 148 -22.00 -20.38 2.75
C GLY A 148 -22.37 -19.80 1.38
N GLN A 149 -21.64 -18.78 0.90
CA GLN A 149 -21.89 -18.06 -0.35
C GLN A 149 -20.67 -18.12 -1.29
N PRO A 150 -20.19 -19.31 -1.70
CA PRO A 150 -18.94 -19.44 -2.46
C PRO A 150 -18.98 -18.80 -3.86
N GLU A 151 -20.15 -18.56 -4.43
CA GLU A 151 -20.30 -17.86 -5.71
C GLU A 151 -20.07 -16.34 -5.60
N ARG A 152 -20.05 -15.80 -4.38
CA ARG A 152 -19.82 -14.38 -4.10
C ARG A 152 -18.33 -14.08 -4.11
N ARG A 153 -17.77 -13.99 -5.32
CA ARG A 153 -16.32 -13.95 -5.59
C ARG A 153 -15.83 -12.80 -6.45
N VAL A 154 -16.75 -12.06 -7.09
CA VAL A 154 -16.40 -10.96 -7.99
C VAL A 154 -15.95 -9.75 -7.18
N ILE A 155 -14.78 -9.21 -7.50
CA ILE A 155 -14.28 -7.98 -6.89
C ILE A 155 -14.38 -6.87 -7.92
N ILE A 156 -15.09 -5.80 -7.56
CA ILE A 156 -15.22 -4.61 -8.39
C ILE A 156 -14.10 -3.64 -7.99
N SER A 157 -13.41 -3.12 -8.99
CA SER A 157 -12.37 -2.10 -8.88
C SER A 157 -12.67 -0.97 -9.87
N ARG A 158 -11.71 -0.07 -10.10
CA ARG A 158 -11.87 1.10 -10.98
C ARG A 158 -10.82 1.15 -12.08
N ARG A 159 -11.20 1.66 -13.24
CA ARG A 159 -10.26 2.09 -14.28
C ARG A 159 -9.25 3.07 -13.68
N ASN A 160 -8.00 3.01 -14.14
CA ASN A 160 -6.91 3.88 -13.67
C ASN A 160 -6.58 3.77 -12.15
N GLY A 161 -7.19 2.84 -11.41
CA GLY A 161 -6.76 2.50 -10.05
C GLY A 161 -5.45 1.71 -10.07
N TYR A 162 -4.65 1.79 -9.01
CA TYR A 162 -3.41 1.03 -8.86
C TYR A 162 -3.37 0.26 -7.53
N HIS A 163 -3.40 -1.06 -7.63
CA HIS A 163 -3.49 -1.97 -6.48
C HIS A 163 -2.30 -2.95 -6.39
N GLY A 164 -1.17 -2.60 -7.02
CA GLY A 164 0.06 -3.39 -7.01
C GLY A 164 0.37 -4.05 -8.35
N SER A 165 1.36 -4.94 -8.35
CA SER A 165 1.94 -5.52 -9.57
C SER A 165 2.11 -7.06 -9.52
N THR A 166 1.52 -7.73 -8.54
CA THR A 166 1.26 -9.17 -8.58
C THR A 166 0.19 -9.49 -9.63
N MET A 167 -0.04 -10.77 -9.93
CA MET A 167 -1.16 -11.14 -10.81
C MET A 167 -2.52 -10.68 -10.24
N GLY A 168 -2.72 -10.83 -8.93
CA GLY A 168 -3.92 -10.34 -8.25
C GLY A 168 -4.00 -8.81 -8.25
N GLY A 169 -3.03 -8.14 -7.64
CA GLY A 169 -2.95 -6.67 -7.55
C GLY A 169 -2.99 -5.96 -8.92
N GLY A 170 -2.30 -6.50 -9.92
CA GLY A 170 -2.31 -5.98 -11.30
C GLY A 170 -3.66 -6.15 -11.98
N SER A 171 -4.41 -7.22 -11.66
CA SER A 171 -5.79 -7.40 -12.15
C SER A 171 -6.76 -6.43 -11.49
N LEU A 172 -6.61 -6.22 -10.18
CA LEU A 172 -7.39 -5.22 -9.44
C LEU A 172 -7.12 -3.83 -9.99
N GLY A 173 -5.86 -3.47 -10.26
CA GLY A 173 -5.52 -2.22 -10.92
C GLY A 173 -6.23 -2.07 -12.25
N GLY A 174 -6.57 -0.84 -12.63
CA GLY A 174 -7.27 -0.51 -13.88
C GLY A 174 -6.34 -0.01 -14.99
N MET A 175 -5.09 -0.48 -15.00
CA MET A 175 -4.01 0.02 -15.87
C MET A 175 -3.88 -0.83 -17.14
N ALA A 176 -4.36 -0.31 -18.27
CA ALA A 176 -4.38 -1.07 -19.54
C ALA A 176 -3.00 -1.59 -19.98
N ALA A 177 -1.94 -0.82 -19.75
CA ALA A 177 -0.57 -1.23 -20.10
C ALA A 177 -0.09 -2.44 -19.28
N MET A 178 -0.53 -2.57 -18.03
CA MET A 178 -0.26 -3.76 -17.21
C MET A 178 -1.13 -4.93 -17.67
N HIS A 179 -2.41 -4.70 -17.96
CA HIS A 179 -3.32 -5.75 -18.42
C HIS A 179 -2.89 -6.40 -19.74
N ALA A 180 -2.29 -5.62 -20.64
CA ALA A 180 -1.74 -6.11 -21.89
C ALA A 180 -0.56 -7.10 -21.74
N GLN A 181 -0.06 -7.32 -20.51
CA GLN A 181 1.10 -8.15 -20.23
C GLN A 181 0.73 -9.25 -19.22
N GLY A 182 1.10 -10.50 -19.51
CA GLY A 182 1.05 -11.58 -18.52
C GLY A 182 -0.31 -12.21 -18.25
N GLY A 183 -1.35 -11.93 -19.06
CA GLY A 183 -2.65 -12.61 -18.96
C GLY A 183 -3.59 -12.03 -17.91
N LEU A 184 -3.59 -10.70 -17.80
CA LEU A 184 -4.41 -9.93 -16.86
C LEU A 184 -5.63 -9.29 -17.56
N PRO A 185 -6.73 -9.02 -16.83
CA PRO A 185 -6.97 -9.39 -15.44
C PRO A 185 -7.30 -10.88 -15.29
N ILE A 186 -7.06 -11.44 -14.10
CA ILE A 186 -7.57 -12.76 -13.71
C ILE A 186 -9.11 -12.75 -13.68
N PRO A 187 -9.78 -13.92 -13.76
CA PRO A 187 -11.23 -13.99 -13.69
C PRO A 187 -11.84 -13.37 -12.43
N ASP A 188 -13.09 -12.95 -12.58
CA ASP A 188 -13.94 -12.37 -11.52
C ASP A 188 -13.38 -11.04 -10.94
N ILE A 189 -12.64 -10.28 -11.74
CA ILE A 189 -12.31 -8.88 -11.49
C ILE A 189 -13.02 -8.00 -12.53
N VAL A 190 -13.73 -6.97 -12.08
CA VAL A 190 -14.52 -6.07 -12.94
C VAL A 190 -14.18 -4.62 -12.60
N HIS A 191 -14.15 -3.75 -13.61
CA HIS A 191 -13.81 -2.33 -13.42
C HIS A 191 -14.99 -1.43 -13.78
N ILE A 192 -15.35 -0.51 -12.87
CA ILE A 192 -16.16 0.68 -13.17
C ILE A 192 -15.24 1.85 -13.55
N ASP A 193 -15.79 2.98 -13.99
CA ASP A 193 -14.99 4.16 -14.33
C ASP A 193 -14.40 4.86 -13.09
N GLN A 194 -13.43 5.74 -13.31
CA GLN A 194 -12.81 6.54 -12.23
C GLN A 194 -13.60 7.83 -11.94
N PRO A 195 -13.56 8.36 -10.70
CA PRO A 195 -14.16 9.63 -10.34
C PRO A 195 -13.31 10.85 -10.74
N TYR A 196 -12.80 10.90 -11.98
CA TYR A 196 -11.98 12.02 -12.47
C TYR A 196 -12.82 13.13 -13.12
N TRP A 197 -13.37 14.03 -12.30
CA TRP A 197 -14.28 15.08 -12.80
C TRP A 197 -13.61 16.02 -13.82
N TRP A 198 -12.38 16.48 -13.57
CA TRP A 198 -11.71 17.43 -14.47
C TRP A 198 -11.55 16.92 -15.91
N GLY A 199 -11.25 15.62 -16.08
CA GLY A 199 -11.07 15.03 -17.42
C GLY A 199 -12.29 14.36 -18.02
N GLU A 200 -13.25 13.91 -17.20
CA GLU A 200 -14.37 13.09 -17.66
C GLU A 200 -15.76 13.65 -17.30
N GLY A 201 -15.82 14.82 -16.64
CA GLY A 201 -17.05 15.42 -16.11
C GLY A 201 -17.96 16.04 -17.16
N GLY A 202 -17.41 16.47 -18.30
CA GLY A 202 -18.17 17.17 -19.33
C GLY A 202 -18.90 18.40 -18.76
N ASP A 203 -20.20 18.51 -19.02
CA ASP A 203 -21.04 19.61 -18.54
C ASP A 203 -21.63 19.37 -17.13
N MET A 204 -21.32 18.24 -16.48
CA MET A 204 -21.84 17.93 -15.13
C MET A 204 -21.14 18.76 -14.06
N SER A 205 -21.89 19.13 -13.02
CA SER A 205 -21.28 19.62 -11.78
C SER A 205 -20.40 18.52 -11.13
N PRO A 206 -19.36 18.87 -10.36
CA PRO A 206 -18.57 17.87 -9.63
C PRO A 206 -19.43 16.95 -8.76
N GLU A 207 -20.45 17.52 -8.11
CA GLU A 207 -21.39 16.83 -7.25
C GLU A 207 -22.18 15.75 -8.00
N ASP A 208 -22.84 16.13 -9.11
CA ASP A 208 -23.64 15.22 -9.93
C ASP A 208 -22.76 14.15 -10.57
N PHE A 209 -21.55 14.53 -11.01
CA PHE A 209 -20.58 13.60 -11.59
C PHE A 209 -20.12 12.57 -10.56
N GLY A 210 -19.81 12.99 -9.33
CA GLY A 210 -19.42 12.10 -8.25
C GLY A 210 -20.51 11.08 -7.93
N LEU A 211 -21.77 11.52 -7.83
CA LEU A 211 -22.92 10.63 -7.65
C LEU A 211 -23.07 9.65 -8.82
N ALA A 212 -22.99 10.14 -10.06
CA ALA A 212 -23.11 9.30 -11.25
C ALA A 212 -21.98 8.25 -11.33
N ARG A 213 -20.74 8.62 -10.99
CA ARG A 213 -19.61 7.69 -10.93
C ARG A 213 -19.76 6.67 -9.80
N ALA A 214 -20.25 7.08 -8.64
CA ALA A 214 -20.50 6.15 -7.54
C ALA A 214 -21.60 5.13 -7.90
N ARG A 215 -22.69 5.57 -8.53
CA ARG A 215 -23.83 4.70 -8.94
C ARG A 215 -23.48 3.67 -9.99
N GLN A 216 -22.39 3.82 -10.74
CA GLN A 216 -21.88 2.75 -11.60
C GLN A 216 -21.55 1.47 -10.82
N LEU A 217 -21.21 1.58 -9.52
CA LEU A 217 -21.05 0.43 -8.64
C LEU A 217 -22.39 -0.32 -8.48
N GLU A 218 -23.47 0.40 -8.19
CA GLU A 218 -24.83 -0.16 -8.04
C GLU A 218 -25.30 -0.81 -9.35
N ASP A 219 -25.15 -0.11 -10.48
CA ASP A 219 -25.48 -0.66 -11.81
C ASP A 219 -24.69 -1.93 -12.12
N THR A 220 -23.41 -1.97 -11.76
CA THR A 220 -22.55 -3.13 -11.98
C THR A 220 -22.91 -4.29 -11.06
N ILE A 221 -23.24 -4.04 -9.79
CA ILE A 221 -23.73 -5.06 -8.86
C ILE A 221 -25.00 -5.70 -9.40
N LEU A 222 -25.98 -4.90 -9.81
CA LEU A 222 -27.24 -5.38 -10.36
C LEU A 222 -27.03 -6.19 -11.65
N ARG A 223 -26.14 -5.71 -12.54
CA ARG A 223 -25.82 -6.41 -13.80
C ARG A 223 -25.13 -7.76 -13.57
N LEU A 224 -24.27 -7.87 -12.56
CA LEU A 224 -23.53 -9.09 -12.27
C LEU A 224 -24.34 -10.11 -11.44
N GLY A 225 -25.36 -9.63 -10.73
CA GLY A 225 -26.04 -10.38 -9.66
C GLY A 225 -25.40 -10.05 -8.29
N PRO A 226 -26.13 -9.44 -7.34
CA PRO A 226 -25.61 -9.12 -6.01
C PRO A 226 -24.99 -10.32 -5.28
N GLU A 227 -25.53 -11.51 -5.50
CA GLU A 227 -25.07 -12.79 -4.97
C GLU A 227 -23.67 -13.21 -5.47
N ARG A 228 -23.18 -12.59 -6.54
CA ARG A 228 -21.84 -12.85 -7.10
C ARG A 228 -20.77 -11.86 -6.65
N VAL A 229 -21.15 -10.68 -6.16
CA VAL A 229 -20.20 -9.60 -5.84
C VAL A 229 -19.70 -9.73 -4.41
N ALA A 230 -18.39 -9.96 -4.26
CA ALA A 230 -17.72 -10.12 -2.99
C ALA A 230 -17.37 -8.78 -2.33
N ALA A 231 -16.77 -7.87 -3.09
CA ALA A 231 -16.18 -6.66 -2.56
C ALA A 231 -16.05 -5.56 -3.61
N PHE A 232 -15.95 -4.33 -3.12
CA PHE A 232 -15.43 -3.19 -3.86
C PHE A 232 -14.07 -2.78 -3.28
N ILE A 233 -13.06 -2.57 -4.12
CA ILE A 233 -11.75 -2.03 -3.72
C ILE A 233 -11.50 -0.66 -4.36
N ALA A 234 -10.98 0.27 -3.56
CA ALA A 234 -10.58 1.57 -4.07
C ALA A 234 -9.57 2.26 -3.15
N GLU A 235 -8.63 2.99 -3.76
CA GLU A 235 -7.80 4.00 -3.06
C GLU A 235 -8.69 5.21 -2.69
N PRO A 236 -8.62 5.76 -1.46
CA PRO A 236 -9.33 6.99 -1.08
C PRO A 236 -9.09 8.15 -2.06
N VAL A 237 -7.85 8.29 -2.54
CA VAL A 237 -7.40 9.16 -3.64
C VAL A 237 -6.53 8.29 -4.56
N GLN A 238 -6.80 8.25 -5.87
CA GLN A 238 -5.96 7.44 -6.77
C GLN A 238 -4.58 8.08 -6.90
N GLY A 239 -3.54 7.39 -6.45
CA GLY A 239 -2.19 7.93 -6.46
C GLY A 239 -1.55 7.83 -7.84
N ALA A 240 -1.18 6.60 -8.24
CA ALA A 240 -0.46 6.36 -9.49
C ALA A 240 -1.28 6.68 -10.76
N GLY A 241 -2.62 6.72 -10.63
CA GLY A 241 -3.51 7.19 -11.70
C GLY A 241 -3.45 8.71 -11.95
N GLY A 242 -2.74 9.48 -11.13
CA GLY A 242 -2.52 10.91 -11.34
C GLY A 242 -3.05 11.82 -10.23
N VAL A 243 -3.06 11.37 -8.97
CA VAL A 243 -3.62 12.13 -7.82
C VAL A 243 -5.06 12.56 -8.10
N ILE A 244 -5.91 11.57 -8.40
CA ILE A 244 -7.32 11.82 -8.70
C ILE A 244 -8.09 11.94 -7.39
N ILE A 245 -8.46 13.19 -7.05
CA ILE A 245 -9.30 13.52 -5.90
C ILE A 245 -10.76 13.31 -6.32
N PRO A 246 -11.49 12.38 -5.68
CA PRO A 246 -12.90 12.19 -6.00
C PRO A 246 -13.73 13.40 -5.54
N PRO A 247 -14.84 13.74 -6.23
CA PRO A 247 -15.79 14.72 -5.72
C PRO A 247 -16.32 14.33 -4.34
N GLU A 248 -16.70 15.32 -3.53
CA GLU A 248 -17.16 15.11 -2.14
C GLU A 248 -18.36 14.15 -2.05
N SER A 249 -19.23 14.15 -3.07
CA SER A 249 -20.39 13.26 -3.16
C SER A 249 -20.09 11.79 -3.40
N TYR A 250 -18.89 11.47 -3.88
CA TYR A 250 -18.55 10.13 -4.35
C TYR A 250 -18.52 9.10 -3.21
N TRP A 251 -17.72 9.36 -2.18
CA TRP A 251 -17.51 8.38 -1.09
C TRP A 251 -18.76 8.11 -0.24
N PRO A 252 -19.57 9.13 0.12
CA PRO A 252 -20.85 8.88 0.80
C PRO A 252 -21.78 7.97 -0.01
N GLU A 253 -21.87 8.15 -1.32
CA GLU A 253 -22.72 7.32 -2.18
C GLU A 253 -22.16 5.91 -2.37
N ILE A 254 -20.83 5.76 -2.53
CA ILE A 254 -20.18 4.44 -2.52
C ILE A 254 -20.48 3.68 -1.21
N GLN A 255 -20.34 4.34 -0.06
CA GLN A 255 -20.62 3.72 1.23
C GLN A 255 -22.09 3.29 1.35
N ARG A 256 -23.04 4.13 0.92
CA ARG A 256 -24.47 3.77 0.90
C ARG A 256 -24.72 2.51 0.06
N ILE A 257 -24.10 2.40 -1.11
CA ILE A 257 -24.25 1.26 -2.01
C ILE A 257 -23.64 -0.01 -1.39
N VAL A 258 -22.42 0.08 -0.85
CA VAL A 258 -21.76 -1.01 -0.13
C VAL A 258 -22.64 -1.54 1.01
N ASP A 259 -23.16 -0.64 1.84
CA ASP A 259 -24.03 -0.97 2.96
C ASP A 259 -25.35 -1.62 2.49
N HIS A 260 -25.95 -1.10 1.42
CA HIS A 260 -27.23 -1.60 0.88
C HIS A 260 -27.13 -3.04 0.37
N TYR A 261 -26.05 -3.37 -0.35
CA TYR A 261 -25.85 -4.71 -0.92
C TYR A 261 -25.09 -5.67 0.00
N GLY A 262 -24.58 -5.17 1.13
CA GLY A 262 -23.80 -5.96 2.08
C GLY A 262 -22.56 -6.61 1.44
N ILE A 263 -21.91 -5.93 0.50
CA ILE A 263 -20.61 -6.35 -0.05
C ILE A 263 -19.49 -5.83 0.86
N LEU A 264 -18.30 -6.44 0.80
CA LEU A 264 -17.16 -5.91 1.56
C LEU A 264 -16.56 -4.68 0.87
N LEU A 265 -15.93 -3.81 1.66
CA LEU A 265 -15.21 -2.63 1.20
C LEU A 265 -13.75 -2.73 1.60
N ILE A 266 -12.87 -2.63 0.60
CA ILE A 266 -11.42 -2.60 0.79
C ILE A 266 -10.94 -1.18 0.47
N ALA A 267 -10.46 -0.45 1.48
CA ALA A 267 -9.78 0.82 1.27
C ALA A 267 -8.28 0.54 1.04
N ASP A 268 -7.79 0.84 -0.16
CA ASP A 268 -6.36 0.71 -0.44
C ASP A 268 -5.63 1.96 0.09
N GLU A 269 -5.13 1.84 1.32
CA GLU A 269 -4.41 2.88 2.07
C GLU A 269 -2.90 2.84 1.83
N VAL A 270 -2.43 2.12 0.81
CA VAL A 270 -1.00 1.97 0.56
C VAL A 270 -0.32 3.33 0.35
N ILE A 271 -0.99 4.30 -0.28
CA ILE A 271 -0.47 5.68 -0.44
C ILE A 271 -1.05 6.63 0.61
N THR A 272 -2.36 6.57 0.83
CA THR A 272 -3.09 7.54 1.65
C THR A 272 -2.95 7.32 3.16
N GLY A 273 -2.41 6.17 3.56
CA GLY A 273 -2.11 5.86 4.95
C GLY A 273 -0.92 6.64 5.53
N PHE A 274 -0.83 6.59 6.85
CA PHE A 274 0.23 7.14 7.68
C PHE A 274 0.49 8.63 7.49
N GLY A 275 -0.58 9.44 7.49
CA GLY A 275 -0.48 10.90 7.55
C GLY A 275 -0.52 11.61 6.21
N ARG A 276 -0.59 10.89 5.08
CA ARG A 276 -0.46 11.47 3.74
C ARG A 276 -1.49 12.58 3.47
N LEU A 277 -2.72 12.40 3.95
CA LEU A 277 -3.84 13.33 3.79
C LEU A 277 -4.16 14.11 5.08
N GLY A 278 -3.20 14.23 6.00
CA GLY A 278 -3.42 14.87 7.32
C GLY A 278 -4.07 13.96 8.36
N HIS A 279 -4.73 12.88 7.95
CA HIS A 279 -5.21 11.85 8.86
C HIS A 279 -4.30 10.61 8.83
N TRP A 280 -4.42 9.74 9.83
CA TRP A 280 -3.70 8.46 9.83
C TRP A 280 -4.05 7.63 8.61
N PHE A 281 -5.30 7.69 8.13
CA PHE A 281 -5.75 6.99 6.93
C PHE A 281 -6.65 7.91 6.11
N GLY A 282 -6.62 7.76 4.78
CA GLY A 282 -7.53 8.48 3.88
C GLY A 282 -9.00 8.18 4.16
N SER A 283 -9.30 6.99 4.69
CA SER A 283 -10.62 6.56 5.14
C SER A 283 -11.18 7.50 6.19
N GLN A 284 -10.35 8.01 7.11
CA GLN A 284 -10.78 9.02 8.08
C GLN A 284 -11.08 10.37 7.41
N SER A 285 -10.29 10.74 6.38
CA SER A 285 -10.47 12.01 5.66
C SER A 285 -11.80 12.07 4.91
N TYR A 286 -12.26 10.93 4.39
CA TYR A 286 -13.50 10.83 3.59
C TYR A 286 -14.67 10.15 4.33
N GLY A 287 -14.51 9.83 5.63
CA GLY A 287 -15.54 9.13 6.41
C GLY A 287 -15.88 7.72 5.92
N ILE A 288 -14.92 7.05 5.26
CA ILE A 288 -15.07 5.68 4.73
C ILE A 288 -15.04 4.70 5.91
N ARG A 289 -15.91 3.69 5.88
CA ARG A 289 -15.96 2.59 6.85
C ARG A 289 -15.59 1.27 6.16
N PRO A 290 -14.29 1.02 5.87
CA PRO A 290 -13.88 -0.19 5.18
C PRO A 290 -13.90 -1.40 6.11
N HIS A 291 -14.08 -2.57 5.52
CA HIS A 291 -13.95 -3.86 6.20
C HIS A 291 -12.47 -4.30 6.25
N ILE A 292 -11.68 -3.88 5.26
CA ILE A 292 -10.26 -4.17 5.15
C ILE A 292 -9.52 -2.91 4.67
N MET A 293 -8.37 -2.60 5.26
CA MET A 293 -7.45 -1.57 4.75
C MET A 293 -6.12 -2.19 4.31
N THR A 294 -5.69 -1.92 3.09
CA THR A 294 -4.36 -2.31 2.58
C THR A 294 -3.32 -1.28 2.99
N ILE A 295 -2.22 -1.68 3.63
CA ILE A 295 -1.16 -0.77 4.09
C ILE A 295 0.21 -1.22 3.61
N ALA A 296 1.09 -0.26 3.30
CA ALA A 296 2.53 -0.45 3.06
C ALA A 296 3.21 0.93 3.08
N LYS A 297 4.22 1.18 2.23
CA LYS A 297 4.87 2.50 2.00
C LYS A 297 5.14 3.28 3.29
N GLY A 298 4.26 4.21 3.66
CA GLY A 298 4.36 5.05 4.86
C GLY A 298 4.41 4.28 6.18
N LEU A 299 4.00 3.00 6.19
CA LEU A 299 4.08 2.11 7.35
C LEU A 299 5.49 2.05 7.96
N SER A 300 6.52 2.04 7.12
CA SER A 300 7.93 2.03 7.52
C SER A 300 8.69 3.22 6.97
N SER A 301 7.99 4.20 6.40
CA SER A 301 8.54 5.25 5.54
C SER A 301 9.51 4.73 4.45
N GLY A 302 9.30 3.51 3.96
CA GLY A 302 10.20 2.87 2.98
C GLY A 302 11.57 2.40 3.52
N TYR A 303 11.84 2.50 4.81
CA TYR A 303 13.14 2.09 5.40
C TYR A 303 13.31 0.57 5.49
N GLN A 304 12.21 -0.18 5.54
CA GLN A 304 12.17 -1.65 5.40
C GLN A 304 10.94 -2.07 4.59
N PRO A 305 11.04 -3.10 3.74
CA PRO A 305 9.87 -3.67 3.06
C PRO A 305 8.92 -4.31 4.07
N ILE A 306 7.71 -3.75 4.17
CA ILE A 306 6.61 -4.30 4.96
C ILE A 306 5.29 -3.71 4.46
N GLY A 307 4.26 -4.54 4.44
CA GLY A 307 2.89 -4.17 4.21
C GLY A 307 1.96 -5.04 5.05
N GLY A 308 0.67 -4.95 4.77
CA GLY A 308 -0.31 -5.81 5.40
C GLY A 308 -1.74 -5.36 5.14
N SER A 309 -2.66 -6.10 5.73
CA SER A 309 -4.09 -5.87 5.68
C SER A 309 -4.59 -5.70 7.10
N ILE A 310 -5.16 -4.53 7.41
CA ILE A 310 -5.89 -4.31 8.66
C ILE A 310 -7.34 -4.75 8.41
N VAL A 311 -7.89 -5.58 9.27
CA VAL A 311 -9.13 -6.34 9.04
C VAL A 311 -10.09 -6.09 10.20
N CYS A 312 -11.37 -5.87 9.88
CA CYS A 312 -12.39 -5.65 10.90
C CYS A 312 -12.70 -6.93 11.67
N ASP A 313 -13.25 -6.77 12.87
CA ASP A 313 -13.57 -7.87 13.78
C ASP A 313 -14.43 -8.95 13.10
N GLU A 314 -15.44 -8.57 12.33
CA GLU A 314 -16.38 -9.51 11.70
C GLU A 314 -15.70 -10.40 10.64
N VAL A 315 -14.87 -9.81 9.78
CA VAL A 315 -14.13 -10.55 8.76
C VAL A 315 -13.08 -11.44 9.42
N ALA A 316 -12.32 -10.91 10.39
CA ALA A 316 -11.30 -11.67 11.09
C ALA A 316 -11.89 -12.88 11.85
N GLN A 317 -13.00 -12.68 12.57
CA GLN A 317 -13.71 -13.75 13.28
C GLN A 317 -14.26 -14.81 12.33
N THR A 318 -14.77 -14.40 11.16
CA THR A 318 -15.24 -15.35 10.14
C THR A 318 -14.08 -16.18 9.60
N ILE A 319 -12.97 -15.54 9.24
CA ILE A 319 -11.77 -16.23 8.72
C ILE A 319 -11.19 -17.19 9.76
N ALA A 320 -11.26 -16.87 11.06
CA ALA A 320 -10.77 -17.72 12.15
C ALA A 320 -11.58 -19.01 12.37
N GLN A 321 -12.71 -19.20 11.68
CA GLN A 321 -13.52 -20.43 11.79
C GLN A 321 -12.86 -21.65 11.14
N ASP A 322 -11.88 -21.45 10.26
CA ASP A 322 -11.16 -22.52 9.56
C ASP A 322 -9.71 -22.10 9.25
N GLU A 323 -8.91 -23.02 8.71
CA GLU A 323 -7.56 -22.74 8.27
C GLU A 323 -7.54 -21.81 7.05
N PHE A 324 -7.02 -20.60 7.23
CA PHE A 324 -6.69 -19.72 6.12
C PHE A 324 -5.32 -20.11 5.54
N ASN A 325 -5.35 -20.97 4.52
CA ASN A 325 -4.18 -21.55 3.86
C ASN A 325 -3.35 -20.52 3.05
N HIS A 326 -2.82 -19.51 3.73
CA HIS A 326 -2.13 -18.37 3.13
C HIS A 326 -1.07 -17.81 4.08
N GLY A 327 0.05 -17.39 3.51
CA GLY A 327 1.08 -16.62 4.19
C GLY A 327 2.32 -16.49 3.33
N TYR A 328 3.22 -15.61 3.76
CA TYR A 328 4.54 -15.40 3.17
C TYR A 328 5.62 -15.69 4.19
N THR A 329 6.75 -16.26 3.79
CA THR A 329 7.90 -16.53 4.68
C THR A 329 8.25 -15.35 5.58
N TYR A 330 8.20 -14.12 5.04
CA TYR A 330 8.57 -12.90 5.76
C TYR A 330 7.37 -12.14 6.37
N SER A 331 6.19 -12.78 6.47
CA SER A 331 5.03 -12.17 7.13
C SER A 331 5.39 -11.83 8.57
N GLY A 332 5.28 -10.55 8.92
CA GLY A 332 5.61 -10.06 10.25
C GLY A 332 7.11 -9.99 10.55
N HIS A 333 8.00 -10.01 9.56
CA HIS A 333 9.46 -10.05 9.77
C HIS A 333 9.94 -9.11 10.91
N PRO A 334 10.65 -9.62 11.95
CA PRO A 334 10.87 -8.88 13.19
C PRO A 334 11.60 -7.55 12.99
N VAL A 335 12.62 -7.51 12.13
CA VAL A 335 13.38 -6.29 11.82
C VAL A 335 12.50 -5.23 11.13
N ALA A 336 11.70 -5.63 10.14
CA ALA A 336 10.81 -4.72 9.43
C ALA A 336 9.71 -4.19 10.37
N ALA A 337 9.20 -5.05 11.25
CA ALA A 337 8.22 -4.66 12.26
C ALA A 337 8.80 -3.67 13.29
N ALA A 338 10.03 -3.90 13.76
CA ALA A 338 10.72 -2.97 14.66
C ALA A 338 10.98 -1.60 14.01
N VAL A 339 11.35 -1.58 12.71
CA VAL A 339 11.51 -0.34 11.96
C VAL A 339 10.19 0.39 11.75
N ALA A 340 9.11 -0.35 11.46
CA ALA A 340 7.77 0.23 11.36
C ALA A 340 7.30 0.83 12.69
N LEU A 341 7.53 0.15 13.82
CA LEU A 341 7.23 0.69 15.15
C LEU A 341 7.97 2.00 15.41
N GLU A 342 9.26 2.07 15.10
CA GLU A 342 10.06 3.29 15.27
C GLU A 342 9.58 4.42 14.34
N ASN A 343 9.20 4.10 13.10
CA ASN A 343 8.57 5.05 12.18
C ASN A 343 7.25 5.61 12.75
N LEU A 344 6.37 4.75 13.26
CA LEU A 344 5.09 5.17 13.84
C LEU A 344 5.30 6.00 15.11
N ARG A 345 6.29 5.65 15.93
CA ARG A 345 6.68 6.44 17.10
C ARG A 345 7.09 7.87 16.70
N ILE A 346 7.91 8.02 15.66
CA ILE A 346 8.33 9.33 15.15
C ILE A 346 7.13 10.11 14.60
N LEU A 347 6.27 9.49 13.79
CA LEU A 347 5.06 10.13 13.26
C LEU A 347 4.18 10.70 14.38
N GLU A 348 4.07 9.98 15.50
CA GLU A 348 3.32 10.41 16.68
C GLU A 348 4.04 11.46 17.52
N GLU A 349 5.25 11.18 17.99
CA GLU A 349 5.94 12.06 18.94
C GLU A 349 6.31 13.40 18.32
N GLU A 350 6.64 13.43 17.02
CA GLU A 350 6.89 14.67 16.27
C GLU A 350 5.61 15.30 15.72
N GLN A 351 4.45 14.70 16.01
CA GLN A 351 3.13 15.20 15.61
C GLN A 351 3.06 15.48 14.11
N ILE A 352 3.67 14.63 13.29
CA ILE A 352 3.81 14.85 11.84
C ILE A 352 2.43 14.83 11.19
N VAL A 353 1.58 13.86 11.54
CA VAL A 353 0.21 13.73 11.02
C VAL A 353 -0.61 14.97 11.36
N ALA A 354 -0.63 15.38 12.64
CA ALA A 354 -1.33 16.58 13.10
C ALA A 354 -0.79 17.85 12.44
N ARG A 355 0.53 17.98 12.27
CA ARG A 355 1.14 19.09 11.55
C ARG A 355 0.67 19.14 10.09
N VAL A 356 0.52 17.99 9.42
CA VAL A 356 -0.01 17.96 8.05
C VAL A 356 -1.45 18.45 8.05
N HIS A 357 -2.32 17.92 8.91
CA HIS A 357 -3.72 18.33 9.02
C HIS A 357 -3.89 19.82 9.36
N ASP A 358 -3.25 20.29 10.43
CA ASP A 358 -3.52 21.61 11.00
C ASP A 358 -2.79 22.75 10.29
N ARG A 359 -1.73 22.43 9.53
CA ARG A 359 -0.83 23.45 8.94
C ARG A 359 -0.50 23.26 7.47
N ILE A 360 -0.80 22.11 6.85
CA ILE A 360 -0.37 21.80 5.47
C ILE A 360 -1.54 21.44 4.54
N ALA A 361 -2.55 20.64 4.94
CA ALA A 361 -3.58 20.08 4.06
C ALA A 361 -5.01 19.99 4.68
N PRO A 362 -6.11 20.28 3.94
CA PRO A 362 -6.21 21.21 2.82
C PRO A 362 -7.29 22.30 3.03
N TYR A 363 -6.90 23.49 2.64
CA TYR A 363 -7.62 24.34 1.68
C TYR A 363 -7.76 23.65 0.33
#